data_AF-A0A0R2U8B5-F1
#
_entry.id   AF-A0A0R2U8B5-F1
#
_cell.length_a   1.000
_cell.length_b   1.000
_cell.length_c   1.000
_cell.angle_alpha   90.00
_cell.angle_beta   90.00
_cell.angle_gamma   90.00
#
_symmetry.space_group_name_H-M   'P 1'
#
loop_
_entity.id
_entity.type
_entity.pdbx_description
1 polymer ?
#
loop_
_entity_poly.entity_id
_entity_poly.type
_entity_poly.pdbx_seq_one_letter_code
_entity_poly.pdbx_strand_id
1 'polypeptide(L)' 'MSDEKRLRPDYFPALRSRAETETTPDYLNYLSDTIELAHNNLLKEHSPFYKILTIFNTKKPLGLNDIKSILDEVQKLKKT' A
#
# COMPACT_ATOMS: atom_id res chain seq x y z
N MET A 1 15.00 6.97 -21.26
CA MET A 1 13.62 7.08 -20.75
C MET A 1 13.54 6.18 -19.56
N SER A 2 13.56 6.76 -18.35
CA SER A 2 13.46 6.00 -17.12
C SER A 2 12.07 5.37 -17.08
N ASP A 3 12.02 4.04 -17.23
CA ASP A 3 10.87 3.24 -16.82
C ASP A 3 10.75 3.37 -15.29
N GLU A 4 10.27 4.53 -14.84
CA GLU A 4 9.67 4.68 -13.53
C GLU A 4 8.71 3.52 -13.39
N LYS A 5 8.87 2.74 -12.32
CA LYS A 5 8.04 1.60 -11.94
C LYS A 5 6.57 2.03 -11.84
N ARG A 6 5.90 2.19 -12.98
CA ARG A 6 4.46 2.34 -13.04
C ARG A 6 3.92 1.05 -12.47
N LEU A 7 3.18 1.16 -11.37
CA LEU A 7 2.44 0.04 -10.82
C LEU A 7 1.66 -0.56 -11.99
N ARG A 8 1.90 -1.84 -12.23
CA ARG A 8 1.24 -2.52 -13.32
C ARG A 8 -0.28 -2.46 -13.07
N PRO A 9 -1.11 -2.29 -14.11
CA PRO A 9 -2.56 -2.17 -13.93
C PRO A 9 -3.21 -3.36 -13.20
N ASP A 10 -2.56 -4.54 -13.22
CA ASP A 10 -2.96 -5.75 -12.51
C ASP A 10 -2.72 -5.70 -10.99
N TYR A 11 -2.06 -4.65 -10.49
CA TYR A 11 -1.80 -4.46 -9.06
C TYR A 11 -3.07 -4.07 -8.28
N PHE A 12 -4.02 -3.38 -8.94
CA PHE A 12 -5.24 -2.92 -8.30
C PHE A 12 -6.39 -3.92 -8.55
N PRO A 13 -7.29 -4.12 -7.57
CA PRO A 13 -8.45 -4.97 -7.76
C PRO A 13 -9.34 -4.41 -8.87
N ALA A 14 -9.91 -5.31 -9.68
CA ALA A 14 -10.90 -4.91 -10.68
C ALA A 14 -12.14 -4.34 -10.00
N LEU A 15 -12.60 -3.18 -10.47
CA LEU A 15 -13.84 -2.57 -10.01
C LEU A 15 -15.02 -3.24 -10.74
N ARG A 16 -16.03 -3.70 -10.00
CA ARG A 16 -17.27 -4.21 -10.62
C ARG A 16 -18.09 -3.06 -11.18
N SER A 17 -18.96 -3.37 -12.14
CA SER A 17 -20.02 -2.45 -12.56
C SER A 17 -21.10 -2.29 -11.48
N ARG A 18 -21.82 -1.16 -11.52
CA ARG A 18 -23.00 -0.93 -10.69
C ARG A 18 -24.09 -1.95 -11.01
N ALA A 19 -24.70 -2.54 -10.00
CA ALA A 19 -25.83 -3.44 -10.20
C ALA A 19 -27.13 -2.66 -10.46
N GLU A 20 -28.06 -3.23 -11.23
CA GLU A 20 -29.32 -2.57 -11.59
C GLU A 20 -30.17 -2.19 -10.36
N THR A 21 -30.12 -3.01 -9.31
CA THR A 21 -30.87 -2.81 -8.06
C THR A 21 -30.14 -1.96 -7.02
N GLU A 22 -28.90 -1.55 -7.30
CA GLU A 22 -28.06 -0.83 -6.35
C GLU A 22 -28.31 0.67 -6.41
N THR A 23 -28.40 1.32 -5.26
CA THR A 23 -28.53 2.79 -5.22
C THR A 23 -27.21 3.48 -5.57
N THR A 24 -27.27 4.73 -6.03
CA THR A 24 -26.03 5.47 -6.34
C THR A 24 -25.12 5.60 -5.11
N PRO A 25 -25.62 5.94 -3.90
CA PRO A 25 -24.79 5.95 -2.69
C PRO A 25 -24.12 4.60 -2.39
N ASP A 26 -24.83 3.48 -2.51
CA ASP A 26 -24.26 2.15 -2.24
C ASP A 26 -23.08 1.85 -3.18
N TYR A 27 -23.24 2.17 -4.46
CA TYR A 27 -22.16 1.97 -5.43
C TYR A 27 -20.96 2.88 -5.16
N LEU A 28 -21.19 4.13 -4.76
CA LEU A 28 -20.11 5.06 -4.39
C LEU A 28 -19.38 4.60 -3.12
N ASN A 29 -20.10 4.08 -2.13
CA ASN A 29 -19.50 3.49 -0.93
C ASN A 29 -18.62 2.29 -1.32
N TYR A 30 -19.12 1.38 -2.16
CA TYR A 30 -18.33 0.27 -2.68
C TYR A 30 -17.03 0.73 -3.36
N LEU A 31 -17.10 1.75 -4.22
CA LEU A 31 -15.91 2.28 -4.90
C LEU A 31 -14.92 2.85 -3.88
N SER A 32 -15.39 3.64 -2.92
CA SER A 32 -14.56 4.22 -1.86
C SER A 32 -13.86 3.13 -1.05
N ASP A 33 -14.60 2.14 -0.56
CA ASP A 33 -14.07 1.04 0.25
C ASP A 33 -13.04 0.21 -0.52
N THR A 34 -13.30 -0.06 -1.80
CA THR A 34 -12.40 -0.84 -2.65
C THR A 34 -11.09 -0.07 -2.93
N ILE A 35 -11.19 1.22 -3.22
CA ILE A 35 -10.03 2.09 -3.47
C ILE A 35 -9.20 2.26 -2.21
N GLU A 36 -9.85 2.49 -1.07
CA GLU A 36 -9.17 2.64 0.23
C GLU A 36 -8.44 1.35 0.62
N LEU A 37 -9.09 0.19 0.46
CA LEU A 37 -8.46 -1.10 0.71
C LEU A 37 -7.23 -1.30 -0.19
N ALA A 38 -7.35 -1.02 -1.49
CA ALA A 38 -6.26 -1.14 -2.43
C ALA A 38 -5.09 -0.20 -2.09
N HIS A 39 -5.39 1.04 -1.71
CA HIS A 39 -4.39 2.02 -1.29
C HIS A 39 -3.66 1.57 -0.02
N ASN A 40 -4.40 1.08 0.97
CA ASN A 40 -3.83 0.57 2.22
C ASN A 40 -2.93 -0.65 1.98
N ASN A 41 -3.31 -1.55 1.07
CA ASN A 41 -2.49 -2.70 0.70
C ASN A 41 -1.21 -2.26 -0.02
N LEU A 42 -1.32 -1.33 -0.97
CA LEU A 42 -0.17 -0.76 -1.66
C LEU A 42 0.84 -0.16 -0.68
N LEU A 43 0.36 0.66 0.27
CA LEU A 43 1.22 1.24 1.29
C LEU A 43 1.89 0.16 2.14
N LYS A 44 1.14 -0.85 2.60
CA LYS A 44 1.68 -1.96 3.39
C LYS A 44 2.78 -2.73 2.64
N GLU A 45 2.54 -3.04 1.38
CA GLU A 45 3.42 -3.92 0.59
C GLU A 45 4.64 -3.20 0.02
N HIS A 46 4.47 -1.94 -0.41
CA HIS A 46 5.47 -1.24 -1.21
C HIS A 46 6.03 0.02 -0.59
N SER A 47 5.39 0.65 0.40
CA SER A 47 5.92 1.88 0.99
C SER A 47 7.03 1.56 2.00
N PRO A 48 8.29 1.96 1.75
CA PRO A 48 9.35 1.79 2.73
C PRO A 48 9.03 2.58 4.03
N PHE A 49 8.37 3.74 3.90
CA PHE A 49 7.91 4.53 5.05
C PHE A 49 6.93 3.75 5.94
N TYR A 50 5.94 3.09 5.34
CA TYR A 50 4.96 2.31 6.09
C TYR A 50 5.62 1.14 6.84
N LYS A 51 6.54 0.44 6.17
CA LYS A 51 7.28 -0.69 6.77
C LYS A 51 8.14 -0.23 7.96
N ILE A 52 8.89 0.86 7.79
CA ILE A 52 9.71 1.45 8.85
C ILE A 52 8.83 1.85 10.04
N LEU A 53 7.74 2.58 9.79
CA LEU A 53 6.82 3.03 10.84
C LEU A 53 6.21 1.84 11.60
N THR A 54 5.83 0.78 10.88
CA THR A 54 5.25 -0.44 11.46
C THR A 54 6.25 -1.13 12.39
N ILE A 55 7.52 -1.24 12.01
CA ILE A 55 8.57 -1.83 12.87
C ILE A 55 8.70 -0.99 14.14
N PHE A 56 8.83 0.33 14.03
CA PHE A 56 8.94 1.21 15.21
C PHE A 56 7.71 1.13 16.14
N ASN A 57 6.51 0.95 15.60
CA ASN A 57 5.29 0.89 16.39
C ASN A 57 5.06 -0.47 17.07
N THR A 58 5.53 -1.56 16.46
CA THR A 58 5.20 -2.93 16.90
C THR A 58 6.36 -3.67 17.57
N LYS A 59 7.60 -3.23 17.39
CA LYS A 59 8.80 -3.89 17.91
C LYS A 59 9.57 -2.96 18.85
N LYS A 60 9.39 -3.14 20.16
CA LYS A 60 10.16 -2.44 21.20
C LYS A 60 10.54 -3.40 22.34
N PRO A 61 11.83 -3.51 22.72
CA PRO A 61 12.99 -2.89 22.08
C PRO A 61 13.26 -3.46 20.67
N LEU A 62 13.99 -2.71 19.84
CA LEU A 62 14.38 -3.17 18.50
C LEU A 62 15.50 -4.20 18.58
N GLY A 63 15.30 -5.36 17.95
CA GLY A 63 16.36 -6.35 17.77
C GLY A 63 17.28 -6.01 16.60
N LEU A 64 18.42 -6.68 16.51
CA LEU A 64 19.38 -6.51 15.41
C LEU A 64 18.74 -6.72 14.02
N ASN A 65 17.83 -7.68 13.89
CA ASN A 65 17.11 -7.94 12.64
C ASN A 65 16.15 -6.81 12.27
N ASP A 66 15.49 -6.21 13.25
CA ASP A 66 14.59 -5.07 13.03
C ASP A 66 15.38 -3.85 12.55
N ILE A 67 16.53 -3.59 13.19
CA ILE A 67 17.45 -2.51 12.81
C ILE A 67 17.94 -2.72 11.38
N LYS A 68 18.38 -3.93 11.02
CA LYS A 68 18.83 -4.24 9.66
C LYS A 68 17.72 -4.00 8.63
N SER A 69 16.50 -4.46 8.94
CA SER A 69 15.34 -4.28 8.06
C SER A 69 15.00 -2.80 7.85
N ILE A 70 15.04 -1.98 8.91
CA ILE A 70 14.86 -0.52 8.80
C ILE A 70 15.91 0.09 7.88
N LEU A 71 17.19 -0.25 8.07
CA LEU A 71 18.29 0.29 7.27
C LEU A 71 18.15 -0.09 5.79
N ASP A 72 17.76 -1.34 5.49
CA ASP A 72 17.53 -1.80 4.12
C ASP A 72 16.39 -1.03 3.44
N GLU A 73 15.27 -0.79 4.14
CA GLU A 73 14.16 0.04 3.62
C GLU A 73 14.58 1.51 3.42
N VAL A 74 15.40 2.08 4.33
CA VAL A 74 15.96 3.44 4.17
C VAL A 74 16.85 3.54 2.92
N GLN A 75 17.62 2.49 2.60
CA GLN A 75 18.43 2.49 1.37
C GLN A 75 17.58 2.53 0.10
N LYS A 76 16.39 1.92 0.11
CA LYS A 76 15.45 2.01 -1.04
C LYS A 76 14.98 3.43 -1.27
N LEU A 77 14.76 4.20 -0.20
CA LEU A 77 14.36 5.61 -0.29
C LEU A 77 15.44 6.48 -0.94
N LYS A 78 16.72 6.23 -0.65
CA LYS A 78 17.85 7.00 -1.20
C LYS A 78 18.17 6.72 -2.67
N LYS A 79 17.62 5.64 -3.23
CA LYS A 79 17.80 5.24 -4.64
C LYS A 79 16.71 5.80 -5.57
N THR A 80 15.79 6.59 -5.01
CA THR A 80 14.71 7.27 -5.73
C THR A 80 15.15 8.68 -6.06
#